data_AF-E6U5N4-F1
#
_entry.id   AF-E6U5N4-F1
#
_cell.length_a   1.000
_cell.length_b   1.000
_cell.length_c   1.000
_cell.angle_alpha   90.00
_cell.angle_beta   90.00
_cell.angle_gamma   90.00
#
_symmetry.space_group_name_H-M   'P 1'
#
loop_
_entity.id
_entity.type
_entity.pdbx_description
1 polymer ?
#
loop_
_entity_poly.entity_id
_entity_poly.type
_entity_poly.pdbx_seq_one_letter_code
_entity_poly.pdbx_strand_id
1 'polypeptide(L)' 'MSERTDDNYISLEDAAEYLNIKPVTLRKWIKQKEDLPAHQIGRLWKFKRSELDDWVNSGKSAI' A
#
# COMPACT_ATOMS: atom_id res chain seq x y z
N MET A 1 10.91 17.99 18.37
CA MET A 1 9.59 17.91 17.75
C MET A 1 9.44 16.49 17.25
N SER A 2 8.63 15.64 17.90
CA SER A 2 8.39 14.29 17.39
C SER A 2 7.43 14.40 16.22
N GLU A 3 7.95 14.14 15.02
CA GLU A 3 7.15 13.78 13.86
C GLU A 3 6.21 12.66 14.28
N ARG A 4 4.95 13.04 14.52
CA ARG A 4 3.85 12.10 14.57
C ARG A 4 3.66 11.67 13.12
N THR A 5 4.39 10.65 12.72
CA THR A 5 4.03 9.84 11.57
C THR A 5 2.68 9.23 11.90
N ASP A 6 1.63 9.98 11.57
CA ASP A 6 0.24 9.56 11.58
C ASP A 6 0.06 8.56 10.44
N ASP A 7 0.79 7.44 10.56
CA ASP A 7 0.78 6.35 9.62
C ASP A 7 -0.47 5.53 9.90
N ASN A 8 -1.58 6.11 9.45
CA ASN A 8 -2.84 5.41 9.35
C ASN A 8 -2.62 4.21 8.44
N TYR A 9 -2.61 3.03 9.05
CA TYR A 9 -2.62 1.76 8.36
C TYR A 9 -3.94 1.63 7.59
N ILE A 10 -3.90 1.98 6.30
CA ILE A 10 -5.03 1.87 5.39
C ILE A 10 -5.20 0.41 4.97
N SER A 11 -6.45 -0.03 4.82
CA SER A 11 -6.72 -1.39 4.36
C SER A 11 -6.41 -1.52 2.87
N LEU A 12 -6.32 -2.76 2.37
CA LEU A 12 -6.17 -3.01 0.93
C LEU A 12 -7.19 -2.25 0.07
N GLU A 13 -8.44 -2.23 0.49
CA GLU A 13 -9.52 -1.57 -0.25
C GLU A 13 -9.29 -0.05 -0.32
N ASP A 14 -8.93 0.54 0.82
CA ASP A 14 -8.65 1.97 0.96
C ASP A 14 -7.40 2.39 0.17
N ALA A 15 -6.35 1.57 0.18
CA ALA A 15 -5.17 1.75 -0.68
C ALA A 15 -5.52 1.67 -2.18
N ALA A 16 -6.44 0.79 -2.57
CA ALA A 16 -6.88 0.68 -3.95
C ALA A 16 -7.71 1.91 -4.37
N GLU A 17 -8.60 2.38 -3.50
CA GLU A 17 -9.36 3.62 -3.73
C GLU A 17 -8.45 4.85 -3.79
N TYR A 18 -7.45 4.93 -2.91
CA TYR A 18 -6.45 6.00 -2.90
C TYR A 18 -5.69 6.10 -4.22
N LEU A 19 -5.34 4.96 -4.82
CA LEU A 19 -4.65 4.88 -6.11
C LEU A 19 -5.60 4.89 -7.31
N ASN A 20 -6.91 4.99 -7.07
CA ASN A 20 -7.95 4.90 -8.09
C ASN A 20 -7.85 3.62 -8.96
N ILE A 21 -7.41 2.52 -8.36
CA ILE A 21 -7.32 1.21 -9.02
C ILE A 21 -8.31 0.22 -8.41
N LYS A 22 -8.58 -0.87 -9.13
CA LYS A 22 -9.41 -1.94 -8.57
C LYS A 22 -8.65 -2.68 -7.46
N PRO A 23 -9.30 -3.07 -6.35
CA PRO A 23 -8.66 -3.84 -5.27
C PRO A 23 -8.13 -5.19 -5.73
N VAL A 24 -8.66 -5.74 -6.83
CA VAL A 24 -8.13 -6.96 -7.47
C VAL A 24 -6.73 -6.76 -8.06
N THR A 25 -6.42 -5.55 -8.56
CA THR A 25 -5.10 -5.19 -9.08
C THR A 25 -4.11 -5.08 -7.93
N LEU A 26 -4.49 -4.42 -6.83
CA LEU A 26 -3.64 -4.32 -5.65
C LEU A 26 -3.39 -5.70 -5.02
N ARG A 27 -4.39 -6.58 -4.95
CA ARG A 27 -4.21 -8.00 -4.56
C ARG A 27 -3.23 -8.73 -5.46
N LYS A 28 -3.28 -8.49 -6.77
CA LYS A 28 -2.34 -9.08 -7.73
C LYS A 28 -0.92 -8.58 -7.47
N TRP A 29 -0.75 -7.30 -7.11
CA TRP A 29 0.55 -6.74 -6.75
C TRP A 29 1.11 -7.33 -5.46
N ILE A 30 0.31 -7.53 -4.40
CA ILE A 30 0.78 -8.22 -3.17
C ILE A 30 1.38 -9.60 -3.50
N LYS A 31 0.84 -10.28 -4.51
CA LYS A 31 1.31 -11.60 -4.95
C LYS A 31 2.47 -11.55 -5.96
N GLN A 32 2.58 -10.49 -6.76
CA GLN A 32 3.54 -10.39 -7.86
C GLN A 32 4.74 -9.47 -7.59
N LYS A 33 4.59 -8.49 -6.70
CA LYS A 33 5.60 -7.47 -6.40
C LYS A 33 6.04 -7.71 -4.96
N GLU A 34 7.27 -8.21 -4.81
CA GLU A 34 7.91 -8.45 -3.50
C GLU A 34 8.20 -7.14 -2.74
N ASP A 35 8.17 -6.01 -3.45
CA ASP A 35 8.50 -4.67 -2.94
C ASP A 35 7.26 -3.86 -2.51
N LEU A 36 6.06 -4.43 -2.55
CA LEU A 36 4.86 -3.73 -2.09
C LEU A 36 4.87 -3.67 -0.55
N PRO A 37 4.73 -2.47 0.07
CA PRO A 37 4.75 -2.31 1.53
C PRO A 37 3.46 -2.79 2.18
N ALA A 38 3.24 -4.10 2.11
CA ALA A 38 2.07 -4.80 2.62
C ALA A 38 2.36 -5.39 4.00
N HIS A 39 1.70 -4.86 5.02
CA HIS A 39 1.81 -5.32 6.40
C HIS A 39 0.65 -6.25 6.71
N GLN A 40 0.93 -7.53 6.98
CA GLN A 40 -0.11 -8.46 7.41
C GLN A 40 -0.40 -8.27 8.90
N ILE A 41 -1.54 -7.66 9.22
CA ILE A 41 -2.02 -7.51 10.60
C ILE A 41 -3.18 -8.50 10.80
N GLY A 42 -2.86 -9.63 11.41
CA GLY A 42 -3.78 -10.76 11.57
C GLY A 42 -4.10 -11.44 10.22
N ARG A 43 -5.36 -11.34 9.78
CA ARG A 43 -5.84 -11.88 8.48
C ARG A 43 -5.99 -10.80 7.40
N LEU A 44 -5.77 -9.54 7.76
CA LEU A 44 -5.97 -8.40 6.87
C LEU A 44 -4.62 -7.82 6.44
N TRP A 45 -4.55 -7.43 5.17
CA TRP A 45 -3.42 -6.67 4.63
C TRP A 45 -3.67 -5.19 4.89
N LYS A 46 -2.72 -4.59 5.59
CA LYS A 46 -2.65 -3.16 5.91
C LYS A 46 -1.49 -2.55 5.15
N PHE A 47 -1.68 -1.31 4.73
CA PHE A 47 -0.71 -0.53 3.98
C PHE A 47 -0.45 0.74 4.74
N LYS A 48 0.80 1.17 4.72
CA LYS A 48 1.17 2.47 5.25
C LYS A 48 1.04 3.47 4.11
N ARG A 49 0.27 4.54 4.29
CA ARG A 49 0.02 5.52 3.21
C ARG A 49 1.33 6.14 2.72
N SER A 50 2.23 6.48 3.64
CA SER A 50 3.54 7.07 3.33
C SER A 50 4.42 6.13 2.49
N GLU A 51 4.45 4.84 2.81
CA GLU A 51 5.23 3.87 2.03
C GLU A 51 4.56 3.54 0.69
N LEU A 52 3.22 3.51 0.66
CA LEU A 52 2.48 3.30 -0.58
C LEU A 52 2.73 4.46 -1.56
N ASP A 53 2.72 5.69 -1.08
CA ASP A 53 2.99 6.89 -1.89
C ASP A 53 4.42 6.86 -2.44
N ASP A 54 5.42 6.56 -1.60
CA ASP A 54 6.81 6.42 -2.01
C ASP A 54 7.00 5.30 -3.04
N TRP A 55 6.35 4.15 -2.84
CA TRP A 55 6.38 3.03 -3.78
C TRP A 55 5.75 3.39 -5.14
N VAL A 56 4.61 4.09 -5.14
CA VAL A 56 3.95 4.55 -6.36
C VAL A 56 4.83 5.55 -7.09
N ASN A 57 5.44 6.48 -6.36
CA ASN A 57 6.34 7.51 -6.88
C ASN A 57 7.67 6.92 -7.39
N SER A 58 8.13 5.82 -6.79
CA SER A 58 9.31 5.04 -7.22
C SER A 58 9.13 4.44 -8.63
N GLY A 59 7.93 4.50 -9.22
CA GLY A 59 7.68 3.99 -10.58
C GLY A 59 7.69 2.47 -10.67
N LYS A 60 7.78 1.75 -9.54
CA LYS A 60 7.70 0.27 -9.48
C LYS A 60 6.32 -0.26 -9.90
N SER A 61 5.33 0.62 -9.95
CA SER A 61 4.00 0.44 -10.55
C SER A 61 4.03 0.22 -12.08
N ALA A 62 5.11 0.64 -12.75
CA ALA A 62 5.22 0.70 -14.20
C ALA A 62 6.33 -0.21 -14.75
N ILE A 63 6.29 -1.51 -14.41
CA ILE A 63 6.82 -2.58 -15.28
C ILE A 63 5.87 -3.78 -15.22
#